data_AF-A0A1G2G0G8-F1
#
_entry.id   AF-A0A1G2G0G8-F1
#
_cell.length_a   1.000
_cell.length_b   1.000
_cell.length_c   1.000
_cell.angle_alpha   90.00
_cell.angle_beta   90.00
_cell.angle_gamma   90.00
#
_symmetry.space_group_name_H-M   'P 1'
#
loop_
_entity.id
_entity.type
_entity.pdbx_description
1 polymer ?
#
loop_
_entity_poly.entity_id
_entity_poly.type
_entity_poly.pdbx_seq_one_letter_code
_entity_poly.pdbx_strand_id
1 'polypeptide(L)'
;MLPGLKKYQLNSDWNRHFMRQDDQKRMGTDPIIRKILLLTRDPRGLASSNKLAGIRKNVPRSVSSKIPVYIEFAQRALRLLESHSLVLLLRYEDLCANPSGTIRKVCNFLGVTYNESMLQFKEDRGHVLKGNRMIFDERNTISEDTSWIDILTSNEIFSLVENQQLISLYQKLGYKLTN
;
A
#
# COMPACT_ATOMS: atom_id res chain seq x y z
N MET A 1 28.71 -13.46 20.40
CA MET A 1 28.26 -12.15 20.92
C MET A 1 28.86 -11.08 20.01
N LEU A 2 28.10 -10.56 19.04
CA LEU A 2 28.62 -9.57 18.08
C LEU A 2 28.35 -8.14 18.60
N PRO A 3 29.37 -7.29 18.76
CA PRO A 3 29.19 -5.91 19.21
C PRO A 3 28.78 -5.03 18.03
N GLY A 4 27.66 -4.29 18.14
CA GLY A 4 27.34 -3.25 17.15
C GLY A 4 25.88 -2.86 16.94
N LEU A 5 24.90 -3.62 17.42
CA LEU A 5 23.48 -3.26 17.23
C LEU A 5 23.02 -2.27 18.30
N LYS A 6 23.12 -0.97 18.00
CA LYS A 6 22.36 0.06 18.74
C LYS A 6 20.87 -0.21 18.56
N LYS A 7 20.18 -0.51 19.66
CA LYS A 7 18.72 -0.55 19.74
C LYS A 7 18.17 0.85 19.44
N TYR A 8 17.54 1.02 18.28
CA TYR A 8 16.80 2.24 17.98
C TYR A 8 15.33 2.04 18.37
N GLN A 9 14.88 2.78 19.39
CA GLN A 9 13.47 2.92 19.71
C GLN A 9 12.80 3.75 18.61
N LEU A 10 11.81 3.15 17.95
CA LEU A 10 11.03 3.76 16.89
C LEU A 10 10.01 4.74 17.50
N ASN A 11 10.22 6.05 17.32
CA ASN A 11 9.18 7.06 17.55
C ASN A 11 8.20 7.10 16.38
N SER A 12 6.92 7.26 16.71
CA SER A 12 5.73 6.98 15.87
C SER A 12 5.36 8.06 14.83
N ASP A 13 6.26 8.93 14.42
CA ASP A 13 5.92 10.13 13.62
C ASP A 13 6.39 10.08 12.16
N TRP A 14 6.18 8.95 11.49
CA TRP A 14 6.55 8.77 10.07
C TRP A 14 5.74 9.62 9.08
N ASN A 15 4.60 10.19 9.49
CA ASN A 15 3.74 10.95 8.57
C ASN A 15 4.22 12.40 8.31
N ARG A 16 5.28 12.88 8.96
CA ARG A 16 5.74 14.29 8.83
C ARG A 16 7.19 14.45 8.33
N HIS A 17 7.94 13.35 8.12
CA HIS A 17 9.33 13.40 7.65
C HIS A 17 9.44 13.12 6.14
N PHE A 18 8.73 13.88 5.33
CA PHE A 18 9.17 14.11 3.95
C PHE A 18 9.96 15.42 3.94
N MET A 19 11.29 15.28 3.81
CA MET A 19 12.27 16.34 3.55
C MET A 19 12.43 17.41 4.65
N ARG A 20 13.29 17.15 5.65
CA ARG A 20 13.98 18.24 6.37
C ARG A 20 15.43 18.32 5.89
N GLN A 21 15.95 19.54 5.75
CA GLN A 21 17.32 19.83 5.32
C GLN A 21 18.38 19.18 6.23
N ASP A 22 18.03 18.85 7.47
CA ASP A 22 18.98 18.32 8.46
C ASP A 22 19.45 16.88 8.18
N ASP A 23 18.72 16.09 7.39
CA ASP A 23 19.14 14.74 6.99
C ASP A 23 20.28 14.77 5.95
N GLN A 24 20.55 15.91 5.30
CA GLN A 24 21.64 16.04 4.32
C GLN A 24 23.03 15.89 4.97
N LYS A 25 23.21 16.25 6.25
CA LYS A 25 24.53 16.21 6.90
C LYS A 25 24.99 14.80 7.31
N ARG A 26 24.11 13.80 7.25
CA ARG A 26 24.42 12.41 7.69
C ARG A 26 24.69 11.44 6.54
N MET A 27 24.56 11.88 5.29
CA MET A 27 24.68 10.99 4.13
C MET A 27 25.96 11.32 3.40
N GLY A 28 26.83 10.31 3.26
CA GLY A 28 28.03 10.39 2.44
C GLY A 28 27.71 10.82 1.01
N THR A 29 28.73 11.23 0.27
CA THR A 29 28.67 11.86 -1.06
C THR A 29 28.09 10.99 -2.19
N ASP A 30 27.58 9.80 -1.88
CA ASP A 30 26.95 8.93 -2.88
C ASP A 30 25.51 9.40 -3.16
N PRO A 31 25.12 9.59 -4.43
CA PRO A 31 23.75 9.90 -4.78
C PRO A 31 22.85 8.76 -4.31
N ILE A 32 21.96 9.06 -3.37
CA ILE A 32 21.01 8.06 -2.83
C ILE A 32 20.04 7.70 -3.94
N ILE A 33 20.31 6.59 -4.62
CA ILE A 33 19.37 5.99 -5.57
C ILE A 33 18.16 5.49 -4.78
N ARG A 34 17.02 6.19 -4.87
CA ARG A 34 15.79 5.81 -4.18
C ARG A 34 14.90 4.97 -5.10
N LYS A 35 14.77 3.68 -4.78
CA LYS A 35 13.79 2.78 -5.38
C LYS A 35 12.44 2.95 -4.68
N ILE A 36 11.35 3.05 -5.43
CA ILE A 36 10.01 3.25 -4.91
C ILE A 36 9.15 2.03 -5.20
N LEU A 37 8.53 1.45 -4.17
CA LEU A 37 7.46 0.48 -4.31
C LEU A 37 6.12 1.22 -4.23
N LEU A 38 5.39 1.27 -5.34
CA LEU A 38 4.10 1.95 -5.43
C LEU A 38 2.97 0.93 -5.32
N LEU A 39 2.44 0.74 -4.12
CA LEU A 39 1.30 -0.15 -3.88
C LEU A 39 -0.01 0.55 -4.26
N THR A 40 -0.80 -0.11 -5.10
CA THR A 40 -2.15 0.30 -5.49
C THR A 40 -3.13 -0.81 -5.10
N ARG A 41 -4.43 -0.48 -5.00
CA ARG A 41 -5.51 -1.43 -4.68
C ARG A 41 -6.80 -0.99 -5.35
N ASP A 42 -7.70 -1.93 -5.64
CA ASP A 42 -9.04 -1.66 -6.17
C ASP A 42 -9.77 -0.60 -5.31
N PRO A 43 -10.37 0.45 -5.91
CA PRO A 43 -11.04 1.52 -5.20
C PRO A 43 -12.25 1.04 -4.39
N ARG A 44 -12.89 -0.08 -4.75
CA ARG A 44 -13.96 -0.71 -3.95
C ARG A 44 -13.41 -1.30 -2.65
N GLY A 45 -12.26 -1.98 -2.74
CA GLY A 45 -11.52 -2.46 -1.57
C GLY A 45 -11.05 -1.32 -0.66
N LEU A 46 -10.56 -0.22 -1.25
CA LEU A 46 -10.18 1.00 -0.50
C LEU A 46 -11.39 1.66 0.18
N ALA A 47 -12.52 1.74 -0.51
CA ALA A 47 -13.76 2.31 0.01
C ALA A 47 -14.30 1.52 1.20
N SER A 48 -14.40 0.19 1.08
CA SER A 48 -14.83 -0.69 2.17
C SER A 48 -13.91 -0.58 3.39
N SER A 49 -12.59 -0.65 3.18
CA SER A 49 -11.59 -0.50 4.24
C SER A 49 -11.73 0.83 4.97
N ASN A 50 -11.92 1.92 4.23
CA ASN A 50 -12.11 3.25 4.80
C ASN A 50 -13.45 3.38 5.55
N LYS A 51 -14.55 2.84 5.01
CA LYS A 51 -15.87 2.84 5.66
C LYS A 51 -15.82 2.10 6.99
N LEU A 52 -15.27 0.88 7.00
CA LEU A 52 -15.06 0.09 8.22
C LEU A 52 -14.16 0.81 9.24
N ALA A 53 -13.11 1.50 8.77
CA ALA A 53 -12.27 2.31 9.65
C ALA A 53 -13.02 3.49 10.28
N GLY A 54 -13.98 4.07 9.56
CA GLY A 54 -14.88 5.09 10.07
C GLY A 54 -15.79 4.56 11.17
N ILE A 55 -16.44 3.41 10.92
CA ILE A 55 -17.30 2.72 11.90
C ILE A 55 -16.54 2.45 13.20
N ARG A 56 -15.35 1.84 13.11
CA ARG A 56 -14.53 1.53 14.31
C ARG A 56 -14.12 2.76 15.12
N LYS A 57 -13.96 3.91 14.46
CA LYS A 57 -13.55 5.16 15.11
C LYS A 57 -14.74 6.03 15.52
N ASN A 58 -15.96 5.57 15.28
CA ASN A 58 -17.18 6.35 15.44
C ASN A 58 -17.14 7.69 14.67
N VAL A 59 -16.51 7.68 13.49
CA VAL A 59 -16.42 8.83 12.58
C VAL A 59 -16.86 8.34 11.19
N PRO A 60 -18.15 8.50 10.83
CA PRO A 60 -18.65 8.05 9.54
C PRO A 60 -17.83 8.59 8.38
N ARG A 61 -17.53 7.72 7.41
CA ARG A 61 -16.77 8.09 6.20
C ARG A 61 -17.56 7.65 4.98
N SER A 62 -18.15 8.63 4.29
CA SER A 62 -18.85 8.40 3.03
C SER A 62 -17.89 7.91 1.95
N VAL A 63 -18.34 6.96 1.13
CA VAL A 63 -17.61 6.49 -0.05
C VAL A 63 -17.48 7.61 -1.07
N SER A 64 -18.59 8.29 -1.38
CA SER A 64 -18.64 9.37 -2.37
C SER A 64 -17.67 10.50 -2.03
N SER A 65 -17.55 10.85 -0.75
CA SER A 65 -16.62 11.91 -0.32
C SER A 65 -15.14 11.53 -0.43
N LYS A 66 -14.83 10.24 -0.63
CA LYS A 66 -13.46 9.75 -0.83
C LYS A 66 -13.07 9.54 -2.28
N ILE A 67 -14.01 9.55 -3.22
CA ILE A 67 -13.73 9.45 -4.65
C ILE A 67 -12.66 10.46 -5.11
N PRO A 68 -12.72 11.75 -4.74
CA PRO A 68 -11.68 12.71 -5.14
C PRO A 68 -10.28 12.34 -4.64
N VAL A 69 -10.18 11.72 -3.44
CA VAL A 69 -8.91 11.25 -2.88
C VAL A 69 -8.36 10.08 -3.69
N TYR A 70 -9.21 9.16 -4.13
CA TYR A 70 -8.80 8.03 -4.97
C TYR A 70 -8.35 8.48 -6.37
N ILE A 71 -9.05 9.47 -6.95
CA ILE A 71 -8.66 10.12 -8.20
C ILE A 71 -7.30 10.79 -8.05
N GLU A 72 -7.12 11.62 -7.03
CA GLU A 72 -5.88 12.34 -6.78
C GLU A 72 -4.71 11.38 -6.57
N PHE A 73 -4.92 10.31 -5.80
CA PHE A 73 -3.92 9.26 -5.61
C PHE A 73 -3.54 8.61 -6.93
N ALA A 74 -4.52 8.20 -7.76
CA ALA A 74 -4.24 7.55 -9.04
C ALA A 74 -3.51 8.49 -10.02
N GLN A 75 -3.87 9.78 -10.05
CA GLN A 75 -3.15 10.78 -10.85
C GLN A 75 -1.70 10.95 -10.38
N ARG A 76 -1.45 11.01 -9.07
CA ARG A 76 -0.10 11.09 -8.49
C ARG A 76 0.71 9.83 -8.79
N ALA A 77 0.08 8.66 -8.69
CA ALA A 77 0.67 7.37 -9.01
C ALA A 77 1.14 7.31 -10.47
N LEU A 78 0.27 7.68 -11.42
CA LEU A 78 0.60 7.71 -12.85
C LEU A 78 1.73 8.71 -13.14
N ARG A 79 1.67 9.93 -12.59
CA ARG A 79 2.77 10.90 -12.74
C ARG A 79 4.10 10.37 -12.20
N LEU A 80 4.08 9.63 -11.09
CA LEU A 80 5.29 9.06 -10.52
C LEU A 80 5.87 7.96 -11.42
N LEU A 81 5.02 7.12 -12.00
CA LEU A 81 5.43 6.10 -12.97
C LEU A 81 6.02 6.71 -14.25
N GLU A 82 5.50 7.85 -14.70
CA GLU A 82 6.00 8.57 -15.88
C GLU A 82 7.31 9.33 -15.60
N SER A 83 7.47 9.87 -14.39
CA SER A 83 8.58 10.79 -14.06
C SER A 83 9.76 10.14 -13.32
N HIS A 84 9.65 8.89 -12.90
CA HIS A 84 10.74 8.16 -12.23
C HIS A 84 10.92 6.76 -12.80
N SER A 85 12.14 6.47 -13.25
CA SER A 85 12.53 5.16 -13.78
C SER A 85 12.67 4.06 -12.72
N LEU A 86 12.79 4.44 -11.44
CA LEU A 86 13.00 3.52 -10.32
C LEU A 86 11.73 3.36 -9.47
N VAL A 87 10.61 3.09 -10.14
CA VAL A 87 9.32 2.82 -9.50
C VAL A 87 8.82 1.45 -9.93
N LEU A 88 8.53 0.59 -8.97
CA LEU A 88 7.82 -0.66 -9.20
C LEU A 88 6.36 -0.50 -8.80
N LEU A 89 5.46 -0.56 -9.77
CA LEU A 89 4.02 -0.66 -9.52
C LEU A 89 3.69 -2.05 -8.97
N LEU A 90 3.02 -2.09 -7.83
CA LEU A 90 2.51 -3.30 -7.21
C LEU A 90 0.99 -3.15 -7.05
N ARG A 91 0.21 -4.07 -7.62
CA ARG A 91 -1.22 -4.19 -7.31
C ARG A 91 -1.41 -5.11 -6.13
N TYR A 92 -2.24 -4.72 -5.18
CA TYR A 92 -2.60 -5.55 -4.02
C TYR A 92 -3.17 -6.91 -4.46
N GLU A 93 -3.98 -6.91 -5.51
CA GLU A 93 -4.68 -8.07 -6.06
C GLU A 93 -3.67 -9.06 -6.67
N ASP A 94 -2.59 -8.57 -7.31
CA ASP A 94 -1.49 -9.43 -7.79
C ASP A 94 -0.70 -10.05 -6.64
N LEU A 95 -0.45 -9.25 -5.59
CA LEU A 95 0.21 -9.75 -4.38
C LEU A 95 -0.64 -10.84 -3.72
N CYS A 96 -1.96 -10.69 -3.70
CA CYS A 96 -2.88 -11.70 -3.16
C CYS A 96 -3.00 -12.94 -4.04
N ALA A 97 -3.08 -12.77 -5.37
CA ALA A 97 -3.25 -13.88 -6.31
C ALA A 97 -1.96 -14.72 -6.46
N ASN A 98 -0.78 -14.10 -6.40
CA ASN A 98 0.50 -14.78 -6.46
C ASN A 98 1.53 -14.13 -5.52
N PRO A 99 1.46 -14.41 -4.20
CA PRO A 99 2.35 -13.80 -3.22
C PRO A 99 3.83 -14.07 -3.50
N SER A 100 4.21 -15.34 -3.70
CA SER A 100 5.60 -15.72 -3.97
C SER A 100 6.16 -15.02 -5.21
N GLY A 101 5.42 -15.05 -6.33
CA GLY A 101 5.83 -14.40 -7.57
C GLY A 101 5.96 -12.88 -7.43
N THR A 102 5.02 -12.25 -6.72
CA THR A 102 5.05 -10.80 -6.50
C THR A 102 6.18 -10.39 -5.57
N ILE A 103 6.42 -11.10 -4.47
CA ILE A 103 7.56 -10.82 -3.58
C ILE A 103 8.89 -11.07 -4.28
N ARG A 104 9.02 -12.09 -5.12
CA ARG A 104 10.23 -12.30 -5.93
C ARG A 104 10.51 -11.12 -6.88
N LYS A 105 9.47 -10.54 -7.50
CA LYS A 105 9.61 -9.31 -8.31
C LYS A 105 10.10 -8.13 -7.46
N VAL A 106 9.55 -7.97 -6.26
CA VAL A 106 9.99 -6.94 -5.30
C VAL A 106 11.46 -7.13 -4.92
N CYS A 107 11.86 -8.36 -4.56
CA CYS A 107 13.24 -8.69 -4.22
C CYS A 107 14.22 -8.37 -5.37
N ASN A 108 13.89 -8.80 -6.60
CA ASN A 108 14.68 -8.47 -7.79
C ASN A 108 14.79 -6.96 -8.02
N PHE A 109 13.68 -6.24 -7.90
CA PHE A 109 13.68 -4.80 -8.06
C PHE A 109 14.55 -4.11 -7.01
N LEU A 110 14.47 -4.53 -5.74
CA LEU A 110 15.28 -3.99 -4.66
C LEU A 110 16.76 -4.42 -4.74
N GLY A 111 17.07 -5.55 -5.37
CA GLY A 111 18.41 -6.13 -5.42
C GLY A 111 18.73 -6.97 -4.18
N VAL A 112 17.73 -7.60 -3.57
CA VAL A 112 17.89 -8.49 -2.41
C VAL A 112 17.49 -9.92 -2.76
N THR A 113 18.05 -10.90 -2.05
CA THR A 113 17.73 -12.31 -2.26
C THR A 113 16.34 -12.65 -1.74
N TYR A 114 15.52 -13.30 -2.56
CA TYR A 114 14.23 -13.84 -2.14
C TYR A 114 14.40 -15.03 -1.19
N ASN A 115 13.59 -15.08 -0.13
CA ASN A 115 13.48 -16.23 0.78
C ASN A 115 12.00 -16.57 0.99
N GLU A 116 11.64 -17.86 0.93
CA GLU A 116 10.27 -18.32 1.18
C GLU A 116 9.75 -17.93 2.58
N SER A 117 10.64 -17.79 3.57
CA SER A 117 10.27 -17.32 4.91
C SER A 117 9.70 -15.90 4.92
N MET A 118 9.93 -15.09 3.88
CA MET A 118 9.34 -13.75 3.75
C MET A 118 7.80 -13.80 3.63
N LEU A 119 7.24 -14.95 3.25
CA LEU A 119 5.79 -15.17 3.24
C LEU A 119 5.24 -15.56 4.62
N GLN A 120 6.10 -15.94 5.57
CA GLN A 120 5.74 -16.25 6.95
C GLN A 120 5.74 -14.98 7.82
N PHE A 121 5.00 -13.96 7.38
CA PHE A 121 5.00 -12.60 7.96
C PHE A 121 4.52 -12.51 9.42
N LYS A 122 4.02 -13.61 10.00
CA LYS A 122 3.65 -13.70 11.42
C LYS A 122 4.76 -14.25 12.31
N GLU A 123 5.62 -15.10 11.76
CA GLU A 123 6.70 -15.75 12.49
C GLU A 123 7.88 -14.79 12.65
N ASP A 124 8.19 -14.04 11.59
CA ASP A 124 9.18 -12.97 11.62
C ASP A 124 8.51 -11.61 11.82
N ARG A 125 8.25 -11.26 13.08
CA ARG A 125 7.48 -10.04 13.45
C ARG A 125 8.17 -8.73 13.11
N GLY A 126 9.43 -8.75 12.67
CA GLY A 126 10.24 -7.57 12.38
C GLY A 126 10.13 -6.47 13.44
N HIS A 127 10.41 -5.23 13.05
CA HIS A 127 9.97 -4.08 13.81
C HIS A 127 8.48 -3.85 13.53
N VAL A 128 7.62 -4.25 14.47
CA VAL A 128 6.17 -4.03 14.38
C VAL A 128 5.89 -2.54 14.22
N LEU A 129 5.55 -2.12 13.00
CA LEU A 129 5.01 -0.79 12.73
C LEU A 129 3.58 -0.78 13.27
N LYS A 130 3.31 0.06 14.29
CA LYS A 130 1.96 0.26 14.85
C LYS A 130 0.97 0.55 13.70
N GLY A 131 0.02 -0.36 13.49
CA GLY A 131 -1.05 -0.20 12.48
C GLY A 131 -1.28 -1.39 11.55
N ASN A 132 -0.36 -2.36 11.47
CA ASN A 132 -0.60 -3.57 10.67
C ASN A 132 -1.54 -4.55 11.40
N ARG A 133 -2.86 -4.46 11.12
CA ARG A 133 -3.88 -5.30 11.76
C ARG A 133 -3.71 -6.79 11.46
N MET A 134 -3.09 -7.16 10.33
CA MET A 134 -2.85 -8.57 9.97
C MET A 134 -1.98 -9.30 10.99
N ILE A 135 -1.19 -8.58 11.80
CA ILE A 135 -0.40 -9.14 12.89
C ILE A 135 -1.30 -9.68 14.03
N PHE A 136 -2.45 -9.02 14.25
CA PHE A 136 -3.41 -9.37 15.30
C PHE A 136 -4.57 -10.23 14.78
N ASP A 137 -4.61 -10.48 13.46
CA ASP A 137 -5.56 -11.39 12.84
C ASP A 137 -5.11 -12.85 13.08
N GLU A 138 -5.99 -13.83 12.89
CA GLU A 138 -5.64 -15.25 12.90
C GLU A 138 -5.14 -15.73 11.53
N ARG A 139 -5.51 -15.03 10.45
CA ARG A 139 -5.06 -15.31 9.07
C ARG A 139 -3.55 -15.26 8.92
N ASN A 140 -2.94 -16.38 8.56
CA ASN A 140 -1.50 -16.53 8.25
C ASN A 140 -1.20 -16.48 6.75
N THR A 141 -2.22 -16.31 5.91
CA THR A 141 -2.09 -16.26 4.46
C THR A 141 -2.35 -14.85 3.93
N ILE A 142 -1.70 -14.53 2.81
CA ILE A 142 -1.98 -13.32 2.03
C ILE A 142 -3.10 -13.66 1.07
N SER A 143 -4.29 -13.10 1.29
CA SER A 143 -5.47 -13.29 0.44
C SER A 143 -6.13 -11.96 0.13
N GLU A 144 -6.86 -11.93 -0.97
CA GLU A 144 -7.65 -10.75 -1.34
C GLU A 144 -8.79 -10.59 -0.35
N ASP A 145 -9.02 -9.36 0.08
CA ASP A 145 -10.15 -8.96 0.89
C ASP A 145 -11.25 -8.35 0.01
N THR A 146 -12.25 -9.19 -0.30
CA THR A 146 -13.43 -8.90 -1.13
C THR A 146 -14.64 -8.43 -0.32
N SER A 147 -14.46 -8.09 0.96
CA SER A 147 -15.54 -7.65 1.86
C SER A 147 -16.32 -6.43 1.37
N TRP A 148 -15.80 -5.71 0.37
CA TRP A 148 -16.51 -4.62 -0.28
C TRP A 148 -17.83 -5.06 -0.92
N ILE A 149 -17.98 -6.33 -1.30
CA ILE A 149 -19.23 -6.89 -1.86
C ILE A 149 -20.37 -6.81 -0.84
N ASP A 150 -20.07 -7.11 0.42
CA ASP A 150 -21.09 -7.18 1.49
C ASP A 150 -21.25 -5.84 2.24
N ILE A 151 -20.19 -5.01 2.26
CA ILE A 151 -20.14 -3.80 3.08
C ILE A 151 -20.64 -2.56 2.35
N LEU A 152 -20.42 -2.50 1.03
CA LEU A 152 -20.83 -1.37 0.23
C LEU A 152 -22.25 -1.60 -0.28
N THR A 153 -23.08 -0.59 -0.14
CA THR A 153 -24.41 -0.58 -0.74
C THR A 153 -24.30 -0.47 -2.27
N SER A 154 -25.33 -0.90 -3.00
CA SER A 154 -25.37 -0.78 -4.46
C SER A 154 -25.14 0.66 -4.93
N ASN A 155 -25.67 1.66 -4.21
CA ASN A 155 -25.45 3.08 -4.54
C ASN A 155 -23.99 3.51 -4.33
N GLU A 156 -23.32 3.00 -3.31
CA GLU A 156 -21.90 3.29 -3.08
C GLU A 156 -21.03 2.64 -4.16
N ILE A 157 -21.30 1.38 -4.52
CA ILE A 157 -20.64 0.70 -5.63
C ILE A 157 -20.86 1.49 -6.92
N PHE A 158 -22.12 1.82 -7.24
CA PHE A 158 -22.51 2.62 -8.41
C PHE A 158 -21.72 3.94 -8.49
N SER A 159 -21.58 4.65 -7.37
CA SER A 159 -20.82 5.91 -7.36
C SER A 159 -19.33 5.75 -7.68
N LEU A 160 -18.74 4.57 -7.44
CA LEU A 160 -17.35 4.27 -7.80
C LEU A 160 -17.23 3.85 -9.27
N VAL A 161 -18.10 2.94 -9.72
CA VAL A 161 -18.03 2.28 -11.03
C VAL A 161 -18.68 3.06 -12.18
N GLU A 162 -19.40 4.14 -11.89
CA GLU A 162 -19.91 5.08 -12.91
C GLU A 162 -19.07 6.36 -12.99
N ASN A 163 -18.12 6.55 -12.08
CA ASN A 163 -17.23 7.70 -12.13
C ASN A 163 -16.17 7.52 -13.22
N GLN A 164 -16.43 8.07 -14.41
CA GLN A 164 -15.58 7.92 -15.60
C GLN A 164 -14.11 8.33 -15.38
N GLN A 165 -13.88 9.37 -14.57
CA GLN A 165 -12.53 9.81 -14.25
C GLN A 165 -11.79 8.77 -13.39
N LEU A 166 -12.45 8.24 -12.35
CA LEU A 166 -11.89 7.20 -11.51
C LEU A 166 -11.59 5.93 -12.34
N ILE A 167 -12.55 5.50 -13.15
CA ILE A 167 -12.43 4.31 -14.01
C ILE A 167 -11.23 4.44 -14.95
N SER A 168 -11.15 5.52 -15.73
CA SER A 168 -10.09 5.71 -16.70
C SER A 168 -8.69 5.73 -16.06
N LEU A 169 -8.55 6.32 -14.86
CA LEU A 169 -7.28 6.32 -14.13
C LEU A 169 -6.91 4.94 -13.61
N TYR A 170 -7.86 4.21 -13.01
CA TYR A 170 -7.59 2.88 -12.48
C TYR A 170 -7.41 1.83 -13.57
N GLN A 171 -8.03 1.98 -14.74
CA GLN A 171 -7.73 1.17 -15.92
C GLN A 171 -6.27 1.31 -16.35
N LYS A 172 -5.72 2.53 -16.33
CA LYS A 172 -4.28 2.76 -16.60
C LYS A 172 -3.37 2.12 -15.55
N LEU A 173 -3.85 1.94 -14.33
CA LEU A 173 -3.17 1.20 -13.26
C LEU A 173 -3.43 -0.32 -13.32
N GLY A 174 -4.15 -0.81 -14.33
CA GLY A 174 -4.40 -2.23 -14.60
C GLY A 174 -5.69 -2.80 -13.98
N TYR A 175 -6.58 -1.97 -13.44
CA TYR A 175 -7.81 -2.45 -12.79
C TYR A 175 -8.98 -2.54 -13.76
N LYS A 176 -9.86 -3.53 -13.54
CA LYS A 176 -11.13 -3.67 -14.24
C LYS A 176 -12.26 -3.35 -13.28
N LEU A 177 -12.74 -2.10 -13.32
CA LEU A 177 -13.92 -1.67 -12.57
C LEU A 177 -15.14 -1.96 -13.44
N THR A 178 -15.66 -3.18 -13.37
CA THR A 178 -16.95 -3.55 -13.95
C THR A 178 -18.02 -3.54 -12.86
N ASN A 179 -19.25 -3.24 -13.26
CA ASN A 179 -20.45 -3.56 -12.48
C ASN A 179 -20.56 -5.06 -12.24
#